data_AF-A0A838HPK2-F1
#
_entry.id   AF-A0A838HPK2-F1
#
_cell.length_a   1.000
_cell.length_b   1.000
_cell.length_c   1.000
_cell.angle_alpha   90.00
_cell.angle_beta   90.00
_cell.angle_gamma   90.00
#
_symmetry.space_group_name_H-M   'P 1'
#
loop_
_entity.id
_entity.type
_entity.pdbx_description
1 polymer ?
#
loop_
_entity_poly.entity_id
_entity_poly.type
_entity_poly.pdbx_seq_one_letter_code
_entity_poly.pdbx_strand_id
1 'polypeptide(L)' 'MGQFRFVTAGESHGPALTAIVEGVPAGLPLQAAFIDADLQRRQGGYG' A
#
# COMPACT_ATOMS: atom_id res chain seq x y z
N MET A 1 4.99 8.12 -20.01
CA MET A 1 4.61 7.55 -18.69
C MET A 1 5.57 8.11 -17.66
N GLY A 2 5.07 8.68 -16.57
CA GLY A 2 5.93 9.21 -15.51
C GLY A 2 6.73 8.11 -14.82
N GLN A 3 7.86 8.46 -14.22
CA GLN A 3 8.65 7.56 -13.39
C GLN A 3 7.78 7.01 -12.24
N PHE A 4 7.90 5.71 -11.95
CA PHE A 4 7.24 5.10 -10.78
C PHE A 4 7.83 5.68 -9.49
N ARG A 5 6.98 6.21 -8.63
CA ARG A 5 7.38 6.76 -7.32
C ARG A 5 6.32 6.48 -6.26
N PHE A 6 6.74 6.44 -5.01
CA PHE A 6 5.81 6.36 -3.88
C PHE A 6 6.33 7.11 -2.67
N VAL A 7 5.42 7.50 -1.79
CA VAL A 7 5.70 8.10 -0.49
C VAL A 7 4.81 7.46 0.56
N THR A 8 5.33 7.32 1.79
CA THR A 8 4.61 6.79 2.94
C THR A 8 4.64 7.78 4.09
N ALA A 9 3.61 7.77 4.92
CA ALA A 9 3.51 8.58 6.13
C ALA A 9 2.76 7.82 7.23
N GLY A 10 2.90 8.27 8.47
CA GLY A 10 2.20 7.71 9.63
C GLY A 10 3.16 7.34 10.77
N GLU A 11 2.61 7.26 11.96
CA GLU A 11 3.31 6.89 13.19
C GLU A 11 2.82 5.53 13.67
N SER A 12 3.69 4.76 14.35
CA SER A 12 3.33 3.42 14.84
C SER A 12 2.13 3.40 15.79
N HIS A 13 1.93 4.49 16.55
CA HIS A 13 0.79 4.68 17.47
C HIS A 13 -0.10 5.86 17.04
N GLY A 14 0.00 6.27 15.77
CA GLY A 14 -0.86 7.29 15.20
C GLY A 14 -2.21 6.73 14.77
N PRO A 15 -3.09 7.58 14.21
CA PRO A 15 -4.42 7.16 13.79
C PRO A 15 -4.42 6.21 12.58
N ALA A 16 -3.41 6.31 11.70
CA ALA A 16 -3.30 5.51 10.49
C ALA A 16 -1.89 5.54 9.87
N LEU A 17 -1.64 4.61 8.95
CA LEU A 17 -0.54 4.64 7.98
C LEU A 17 -1.09 5.00 6.60
N THR A 18 -0.35 5.81 5.84
CA THR A 18 -0.76 6.30 4.52
C THR A 18 0.33 6.03 3.49
N ALA A 19 -0.05 5.65 2.27
CA ALA A 19 0.85 5.53 1.13
C ALA A 19 0.23 6.19 -0.13
N ILE A 20 1.06 6.88 -0.91
CA ILE A 20 0.70 7.43 -2.22
C ILE A 20 1.63 6.81 -3.25
N VAL A 21 1.08 6.24 -4.32
CA VAL A 21 1.84 5.61 -5.42
C VAL A 21 1.47 6.30 -6.73
N GLU A 22 2.48 6.71 -7.48
CA GLU A 22 2.33 7.45 -8.75
C GLU A 22 3.11 6.76 -9.88
N GLY A 23 2.71 7.05 -11.12
CA GLY A 23 3.31 6.46 -12.32
C GLY A 23 2.74 5.08 -12.69
N VAL A 24 1.66 4.64 -12.03
CA VAL A 24 0.94 3.41 -12.39
C VAL A 24 0.16 3.63 -13.70
N PRO A 25 0.28 2.74 -14.70
CA PRO A 25 -0.48 2.84 -15.93
C PRO A 25 -2.00 2.81 -15.68
N ALA A 26 -2.74 3.58 -16.47
CA ALA A 26 -4.21 3.52 -16.46
C ALA A 26 -4.71 2.14 -16.91
N GLY A 27 -5.86 1.73 -16.39
CA GLY A 27 -6.50 0.47 -16.75
C GLY A 27 -5.96 -0.75 -16.00
N LEU A 28 -4.99 -0.60 -15.10
CA LEU A 28 -4.59 -1.66 -14.18
C LEU A 28 -5.76 -1.95 -13.20
N PRO A 29 -6.31 -3.18 -13.18
CA PRO A 29 -7.34 -3.53 -12.21
C PRO A 29 -6.79 -3.47 -10.78
N LEU A 30 -7.47 -2.72 -9.91
CA LEU A 30 -7.08 -2.58 -8.51
C LEU A 30 -8.32 -2.67 -7.62
N GLN A 31 -8.21 -3.46 -6.56
CA GLN A 31 -9.23 -3.63 -5.53
C GLN A 31 -8.56 -3.63 -4.15
N ALA A 32 -9.25 -3.12 -3.13
CA ALA A 32 -8.72 -3.09 -1.76
C ALA A 32 -8.32 -4.48 -1.26
N ALA A 33 -9.11 -5.51 -1.61
CA ALA A 33 -8.87 -6.90 -1.22
C ALA A 33 -7.49 -7.43 -1.64
N PHE A 34 -6.89 -6.92 -2.72
CA PHE A 34 -5.54 -7.30 -3.13
C PHE A 34 -4.49 -6.81 -2.13
N ILE A 35 -4.68 -5.60 -1.59
CA ILE A 35 -3.79 -5.00 -0.58
C ILE A 35 -4.02 -5.68 0.78
N ASP A 36 -5.28 -5.91 1.16
CA ASP A 36 -5.65 -6.51 2.43
C ASP A 36 -5.06 -7.91 2.60
N ALA A 37 -5.03 -8.72 1.53
CA ALA A 37 -4.41 -10.05 1.54
C ALA A 37 -2.91 -10.00 1.90
N ASP A 38 -2.18 -9.04 1.34
CA ASP A 38 -0.75 -8.86 1.65
C ASP A 38 -0.51 -8.29 3.05
N LEU A 39 -1.38 -7.38 3.52
CA LEU A 39 -1.33 -6.87 4.90
C LEU A 39 -1.60 -7.99 5.91
N GLN A 40 -2.58 -8.85 5.65
CA GLN A 40 -2.88 -10.00 6.50
C GLN A 40 -1.70 -10.98 6.54
N ARG A 41 -1.10 -11.28 5.38
CA ARG A 41 0.09 -12.13 5.29
C ARG A 41 1.26 -11.56 6.11
N ARG A 42 1.48 -10.24 6.06
CA ARG A 42 2.51 -9.56 6.87
C ARG A 42 2.28 -9.73 8.36
N GLN A 43 1.03 -9.62 8.82
CA GLN A 43 0.69 -9.77 10.24
C GLN A 43 0.98 -11.19 10.74
N GLY A 44 0.68 -12.22 9.94
CA GLY A 44 0.90 -13.62 10.29
C GLY A 44 2.37 -14.06 10.42
N GLY A 45 3.33 -13.20 10.03
CA GLY A 45 4.76 -13.45 10.22
C GLY A 45 5.26 -13.19 11.64
N TYR A 46 4.44 -12.59 12.51
CA TYR A 46 4.73 -12.38 13.92
C TYR A 46 4.09 -13.49 14.75
N GLY A 47 4.91 -14.32 15.38
CA GLY A 47 4.55 -15.42 16.27
C GLY A 47 5.64 -15.64 17.30
#